data_AF-E9SZT4-F1
#
_entry.id   AF-E9SZT4-F1
#
_cell.length_a   1.000
_cell.length_b   1.000
_cell.length_c   1.000
_cell.angle_alpha   90.00
_cell.angle_beta   90.00
_cell.angle_gamma   90.00
#
_symmetry.space_group_name_H-M   'P 1'
#
loop_
_entity.id
_entity.type
_entity.pdbx_description
1 polymer ?
#
loop_
_entity_poly.entity_id
_entity_poly.type
_entity_poly.pdbx_seq_one_letter_code
_entity_poly.pdbx_strand_id
1 'polypeptide(L)'
;MCRSAACPSSRAAVELVPGAEHADITLAVRGGRLESRAATSELPSRIDDLQQEVDDGPCLQAIWEHETVRVDDMAHEDRWGSARCSPSSSTPPSRTWARSIC
;
A
#
# COMPACT_ATOMS: atom_id res chain seq x y z
N MET A 1 11.82 -19.66 -3.66
CA MET A 1 10.82 -18.58 -3.79
C MET A 1 10.37 -18.20 -2.38
N CYS A 2 10.83 -17.07 -1.86
CA CYS A 2 10.44 -16.58 -0.53
C CYS A 2 8.95 -16.25 -0.52
N ARG A 3 8.20 -16.85 0.39
CA ARG A 3 6.75 -16.69 0.50
C ARG A 3 6.27 -15.98 1.77
N SER A 4 7.15 -15.65 2.73
CA SER A 4 6.72 -14.96 3.97
C SER A 4 7.81 -14.19 4.75
N ALA A 5 9.06 -14.12 4.26
CA ALA A 5 10.07 -13.25 4.86
C ALA A 5 10.31 -12.09 3.89
N ALA A 6 10.23 -10.84 4.39
CA ALA A 6 10.42 -9.63 3.61
C ALA A 6 11.55 -9.81 2.59
N CYS A 7 11.23 -9.64 1.30
CA CYS A 7 12.20 -9.80 0.23
C CYS A 7 13.29 -8.73 0.38
N PRO A 8 14.57 -9.01 0.05
CA PRO A 8 15.62 -8.00 0.11
C PRO A 8 15.29 -6.69 -0.61
N SER A 9 14.49 -6.76 -1.69
CA SER A 9 14.04 -5.59 -2.46
C SER A 9 13.14 -4.64 -1.66
N SER A 10 12.12 -5.14 -0.96
CA SER A 10 11.21 -4.28 -0.20
C SER A 10 11.86 -3.75 1.07
N ARG A 11 12.73 -4.55 1.69
CA ARG A 11 13.55 -4.08 2.81
C ARG A 11 14.52 -2.98 2.37
N ALA A 12 15.17 -3.13 1.22
CA ALA A 12 16.03 -2.09 0.67
C ALA A 12 15.26 -0.79 0.39
N ALA A 13 13.99 -0.87 -0.03
CA ALA A 13 13.17 0.33 -0.20
C ALA A 13 12.98 1.12 1.10
N VAL A 14 12.72 0.43 2.22
CA VAL A 14 12.64 1.06 3.56
C VAL A 14 13.98 1.68 3.97
N GLU A 15 15.09 0.99 3.69
CA GLU A 15 16.43 1.47 4.06
C GLU A 15 16.92 2.65 3.20
N LEU A 16 16.48 2.75 1.94
CA LEU A 16 16.98 3.72 0.97
C LEU A 16 16.06 4.95 0.80
N VAL A 17 14.77 4.84 1.11
CA VAL A 17 13.80 5.94 0.94
C VAL A 17 13.61 6.67 2.27
N PRO A 18 14.04 7.94 2.39
CA PRO A 18 13.90 8.68 3.64
C PRO A 18 12.43 8.82 4.07
N GLY A 19 12.15 8.38 5.29
CA GLY A 19 10.80 8.43 5.88
C GLY A 19 9.89 7.27 5.48
N ALA A 20 10.37 6.28 4.71
CA ALA A 20 9.62 5.04 4.50
C ALA A 20 9.68 4.17 5.77
N GLU A 21 8.51 3.89 6.35
CA GLU A 21 8.38 2.97 7.51
C GLU A 21 8.01 1.55 7.07
N HIS A 22 7.34 1.44 5.93
CA HIS A 22 6.87 0.20 5.34
C HIS A 22 7.00 0.22 3.82
N ALA A 23 7.14 -0.95 3.23
CA ALA A 23 7.19 -1.20 1.80
C ALA A 23 6.65 -2.60 1.47
N ASP A 24 6.14 -2.76 0.26
CA ASP A 24 5.65 -4.01 -0.31
C ASP A 24 5.91 -4.07 -1.81
N ILE A 25 5.80 -5.27 -2.38
CA ILE A 25 5.71 -5.51 -3.82
C ILE A 25 4.42 -6.29 -4.05
N THR A 26 3.52 -5.67 -4.80
CA THR A 26 2.18 -6.18 -5.06
C THR A 26 2.07 -6.56 -6.52
N LEU A 27 1.46 -7.72 -6.80
CA LEU A 27 1.26 -8.21 -8.16
C LEU A 27 -0.22 -8.30 -8.48
N ALA A 28 -0.62 -7.77 -9.63
CA ALA A 28 -1.86 -8.17 -10.28
C ALA A 28 -1.72 -9.61 -10.79
N VAL A 29 -2.56 -10.50 -10.28
CA VAL A 29 -2.65 -11.90 -10.70
C VAL A 29 -3.91 -12.15 -11.52
N ARG A 30 -4.01 -13.37 -12.06
CA ARG A 30 -5.17 -13.78 -12.87
C ARG A 30 -6.48 -13.57 -12.11
N GLY A 31 -7.47 -13.02 -12.79
CA GLY A 31 -8.79 -12.73 -12.21
C GLY A 31 -8.90 -11.34 -11.59
N GLY A 32 -7.97 -10.43 -11.89
CA GLY A 32 -8.03 -9.03 -11.45
C GLY A 32 -7.70 -8.83 -9.97
N ARG A 33 -7.13 -9.84 -9.31
CA ARG A 33 -6.78 -9.77 -7.89
C ARG A 33 -5.37 -9.24 -7.72
N LEU A 34 -5.16 -8.45 -6.69
CA LEU A 34 -3.85 -8.09 -6.18
C LEU A 34 -3.38 -9.12 -5.15
N GLU A 35 -2.08 -9.43 -5.19
CA GLU A 35 -1.41 -10.25 -4.19
C GLU A 35 -0.13 -9.54 -3.72
N SER A 36 -0.08 -9.24 -2.42
CA SER A 36 1.14 -8.83 -1.73
C SER A 36 2.16 -9.98 -1.72
N ARG A 37 3.39 -9.73 -2.18
CA ARG A 37 4.44 -10.75 -2.32
C ARG A 37 5.68 -10.47 -1.47
N ALA A 38 5.86 -9.25 -0.99
CA ALA A 38 7.08 -8.88 -0.30
C ALA A 38 6.86 -7.80 0.77
N ALA A 39 5.80 -7.87 1.55
CA ALA A 39 5.57 -6.87 2.58
C ALA A 39 6.65 -6.92 3.67
N THR A 40 7.07 -5.75 4.11
CA THR A 40 8.02 -5.56 5.23
C THR A 40 7.33 -5.63 6.59
N SER A 41 6.02 -5.43 6.63
CA SER A 41 5.15 -5.57 7.81
C SER A 41 3.76 -6.01 7.36
N GLU A 42 2.83 -6.24 8.29
CA GLU A 42 1.44 -6.58 7.94
C GLU A 42 0.65 -5.38 7.35
N LEU A 43 1.10 -4.16 7.61
CA LEU A 43 0.32 -2.97 7.27
C LEU A 43 0.14 -2.78 5.75
N PRO A 44 1.18 -2.82 4.90
CA PRO A 44 1.02 -2.74 3.45
C PRO A 44 0.09 -3.80 2.85
N SER A 45 0.20 -5.07 3.30
CA SER A 45 -0.69 -6.12 2.81
C SER A 45 -2.16 -5.84 3.13
N ARG A 46 -2.46 -5.37 4.35
CA ARG A 46 -3.83 -4.99 4.73
C ARG A 46 -4.35 -3.80 3.93
N ILE A 47 -3.46 -2.88 3.53
CA ILE A 47 -3.81 -1.73 2.70
C ILE A 47 -4.16 -2.17 1.28
N ASP A 48 -3.42 -3.12 0.71
CA ASP A 48 -3.73 -3.70 -0.60
C ASP A 48 -5.06 -4.46 -0.59
N ASP A 49 -5.31 -5.24 0.47
CA ASP A 49 -6.57 -5.96 0.66
C ASP A 49 -7.75 -4.99 0.73
N LEU A 50 -7.64 -3.91 1.52
CA LEU A 50 -8.68 -2.87 1.61
C LEU A 50 -8.98 -2.21 0.27
N GLN A 51 -7.94 -1.84 -0.49
CA GLN A 51 -8.14 -1.22 -1.80
C GLN A 51 -8.82 -2.19 -2.77
N GLN A 52 -8.43 -3.46 -2.75
CA GLN A 52 -9.10 -4.50 -3.54
C GLN A 52 -10.57 -4.71 -3.13
N GLU A 53 -10.88 -4.65 -1.84
CA GLU A 53 -12.25 -4.79 -1.32
C GLU A 53 -13.16 -3.64 -1.74
N VAL A 54 -12.64 -2.40 -1.75
CA VAL A 54 -13.40 -1.21 -2.15
C VAL A 54 -13.33 -0.89 -3.65
N ASP A 55 -12.54 -1.67 -4.39
CA ASP A 55 -12.22 -1.50 -5.81
C ASP A 55 -11.78 -0.07 -6.17
N ASP A 56 -11.02 0.56 -5.26
CA ASP A 56 -10.55 1.94 -5.38
C ASP A 56 -9.27 2.16 -4.57
N GLY A 57 -8.46 3.15 -4.96
CA GLY A 57 -7.28 3.57 -4.19
C GLY A 57 -5.97 3.66 -4.99
N PRO A 58 -4.92 4.22 -4.37
CA PRO A 58 -3.66 4.55 -5.04
C PRO A 58 -2.90 3.36 -5.63
N CYS A 59 -2.88 2.21 -4.96
CA CYS A 59 -2.18 1.02 -5.43
C CYS A 59 -2.94 0.31 -6.55
N LEU A 60 -4.28 0.34 -6.53
CA LEU A 60 -5.06 -0.12 -7.69
C LEU A 60 -4.82 0.79 -8.89
N GLN A 61 -4.87 2.12 -8.70
CA GLN A 61 -4.57 3.07 -9.76
C GLN A 61 -3.14 2.87 -10.32
N ALA A 62 -2.13 2.77 -9.47
CA ALA A 62 -0.75 2.56 -9.90
C ALA A 62 -0.59 1.28 -10.74
N ILE A 63 -1.25 0.20 -10.32
CA ILE A 63 -1.21 -1.09 -11.01
C ILE A 63 -1.95 -1.04 -12.36
N TRP A 64 -3.11 -0.41 -12.44
CA TRP A 64 -3.94 -0.41 -13.65
C TRP A 64 -3.56 0.66 -14.67
N GLU A 65 -3.16 1.84 -14.20
CA GLU A 65 -2.74 2.98 -15.04
C GLU A 65 -1.22 2.98 -15.32
N HIS A 66 -0.46 2.07 -14.69
CA HIS A 66 0.99 1.92 -14.83
C HIS A 66 1.76 3.22 -14.54
N GLU A 67 1.36 3.94 -13.50
CA GLU A 67 1.99 5.19 -13.07
C GLU A 67 2.45 5.13 -11.61
N THR A 68 3.38 6.01 -11.25
CA THR A 68 3.74 6.22 -9.85
C THR A 68 2.75 7.19 -9.22
N VAL A 69 2.02 6.71 -8.22
CA VAL A 69 1.03 7.44 -7.44
C VAL A 69 1.62 7.83 -6.09
N ARG A 70 1.95 9.11 -5.97
CA ARG A 70 2.36 9.70 -4.71
C ARG A 70 1.17 10.28 -3.95
N VAL A 71 1.07 9.92 -2.67
CA VAL A 71 0.08 10.49 -1.75
C VAL A 71 0.80 11.08 -0.54
N ASP A 72 0.66 12.39 -0.33
CA ASP A 72 1.26 13.08 0.82
C ASP A 72 0.39 13.01 2.08
N ASP A 73 -0.92 12.81 1.99
CA ASP A 73 -1.77 12.57 3.15
C ASP A 73 -3.09 11.89 2.77
N MET A 74 -3.15 10.57 2.97
CA MET A 74 -4.35 9.77 2.67
C MET A 74 -5.62 10.28 3.38
N ALA A 75 -5.52 10.96 4.52
CA ALA A 75 -6.70 11.44 5.24
C ALA A 75 -7.41 12.60 4.51
N HIS A 76 -6.69 13.33 3.66
CA HIS A 76 -7.18 14.53 2.95
C HIS A 76 -7.22 14.34 1.43
N GLU A 77 -7.18 13.09 0.95
CA GLU A 77 -7.34 12.79 -0.47
C GLU A 77 -8.80 12.64 -0.87
N ASP A 78 -9.16 13.23 -2.00
CA ASP A 78 -10.50 13.14 -2.60
C ASP A 78 -10.51 12.41 -3.95
N ARG A 79 -9.34 11.97 -4.43
CA ARG A 79 -9.19 11.20 -5.68
C ARG A 79 -9.89 9.84 -5.61
N TRP A 80 -9.88 9.21 -4.44
CA TRP A 80 -10.42 7.88 -4.19
C TRP A 80 -11.46 7.97 -3.07
N GLY A 81 -12.74 7.99 -3.46
CA GLY A 81 -13.85 8.32 -2.58
C GLY A 81 -14.27 7.17 -1.66
N SER A 82 -14.12 5.92 -2.10
CA SER A 82 -14.47 4.72 -1.34
C SER A 82 -13.29 4.13 -0.57
N ALA A 83 -12.06 4.32 -1.06
CA ALA A 83 -10.82 3.92 -0.40
C ALA A 83 -10.44 4.79 0.80
N ARG A 84 -11.27 5.77 1.17
CA ARG A 84 -11.14 6.54 2.41
C ARG A 84 -11.39 5.59 3.58
N CYS A 85 -10.37 4.84 3.93
CA CYS A 85 -10.41 3.91 5.05
C CYS A 85 -10.69 4.72 6.31
N SER A 86 -11.94 4.70 6.77
CA SER A 86 -12.29 5.24 8.08
C SER A 86 -11.48 4.45 9.11
N PRO A 87 -10.74 5.10 10.03
CA PRO A 87 -9.92 4.40 11.01
C PRO A 87 -10.84 3.60 11.94
N SER A 88 -10.93 2.29 11.75
CA SER A 88 -11.60 1.40 12.69
C SER A 88 -10.75 1.28 13.97
N SER A 89 -10.96 2.23 14.88
CA SER A 89 -10.85 2.22 16.35
C SER A 89 -9.70 1.54 17.12
N SER A 90 -8.63 0.99 16.52
CA SER A 90 -7.51 0.40 17.29
C SER A 90 -6.11 0.88 16.92
N THR A 91 -5.95 1.64 15.84
CA THR A 91 -4.66 2.26 15.49
C THR A 91 -4.79 3.77 15.70
N PRO A 92 -3.95 4.40 16.55
CA PRO A 92 -3.97 5.86 16.67
C PRO A 92 -3.71 6.48 15.30
N PRO A 93 -4.20 7.69 15.00
CA PRO A 93 -3.75 8.46 13.85
C PRO A 93 -2.29 8.85 14.09
N SER A 94 -1.39 7.89 13.96
CA SER A 94 0.02 8.19 13.82
C SER A 94 0.16 8.93 12.50
N ARG A 95 1.11 9.86 12.44
CA ARG A 95 1.45 10.69 11.28
C ARG A 95 1.93 9.87 10.05
N THR A 96 1.69 8.56 10.05
CA THR A 96 2.31 7.46 9.32
C THR A 96 1.69 7.18 7.95
N TRP A 97 0.48 7.67 7.68
CA TRP A 97 -0.16 7.52 6.36
C TRP A 97 0.22 8.62 5.36
N ALA A 98 1.10 9.54 5.77
CA ALA A 98 1.41 10.79 5.09
C ALA A 98 2.47 10.69 3.97
N ARG A 99 2.72 9.48 3.44
CA ARG A 99 3.58 9.25 2.27
C ARG A 99 3.45 7.80 1.81
N SER A 100 2.36 7.50 1.11
CA SER A 100 2.29 6.26 0.35
C SER A 100 2.81 6.52 -1.06
N ILE A 101 3.69 5.65 -1.53
CA ILE A 101 4.11 5.58 -2.93
C ILE A 101 3.76 4.17 -3.39
N CYS A 102 2.69 4.10 -4.16
CA CYS A 102 2.48 3.03 -5.14
C CYS A 102 3.00 3.59 -6.49
#